data_AF-A0A183EVW5-F1
#
_entry.id   AF-A0A183EVW5-F1
#
_cell.length_a   1.000
_cell.length_b   1.000
_cell.length_c   1.000
_cell.angle_alpha   90.00
_cell.angle_beta   90.00
_cell.angle_gamma   90.00
#
_symmetry.space_group_name_H-M   'P 1'
#
loop_
_entity.id
_entity.type
_entity.pdbx_description
1 polymer ?
#
loop_
_entity_poly.entity_id
_entity_poly.type
_entity_poly.pdbx_seq_one_letter_code
_entity_poly.pdbx_strand_id
1 'polypeptide(L)'
;MEWHLDEWPLLLTGTVSGEVGISDSRQFDGLKRHWAVSGEVERLKWDHFNPFCFFVVTDDGLSFFRFSGKNFKICIFPSFKIFQR
;
A
#
# COMPACT_ATOMS: atom_id res chain seq x y z
N MET A 1 8.36 0.22 3.74
CA MET A 1 8.67 -0.63 2.56
C MET A 1 8.35 -2.07 2.91
N GLU A 2 7.75 -2.84 1.99
CA GLU A 2 7.47 -4.26 2.19
C GLU A 2 7.47 -5.04 0.86
N TRP A 3 8.09 -6.22 0.85
CA TRP A 3 8.08 -7.13 -0.29
C TRP A 3 6.74 -7.86 -0.42
N HIS A 4 6.31 -8.06 -1.66
CA HIS A 4 5.18 -8.93 -1.93
C HIS A 4 5.52 -10.39 -1.54
N LEU A 5 4.53 -11.11 -0.98
CA LEU A 5 4.74 -12.46 -0.44
C LEU A 5 5.00 -13.51 -1.54
N ASP A 6 4.16 -13.52 -2.57
CA ASP A 6 4.20 -14.55 -3.63
C ASP A 6 4.80 -14.05 -4.96
N GLU A 7 4.40 -12.87 -5.44
CA GLU A 7 4.87 -12.27 -6.69
C GLU A 7 6.17 -11.47 -6.51
N TRP A 8 7.30 -12.17 -6.55
CA TRP A 8 8.59 -11.52 -6.68
C TRP A 8 8.76 -10.95 -8.09
N PRO A 9 9.27 -9.72 -8.25
CA PRO A 9 9.91 -8.87 -7.24
C PRO A 9 9.16 -7.55 -7.07
N LEU A 10 7.87 -7.63 -6.77
CA LEU A 10 7.07 -6.45 -6.47
C LEU A 10 7.39 -5.92 -5.07
N LEU A 11 7.60 -4.62 -5.00
CA LEU A 11 7.92 -3.91 -3.78
C LEU A 11 6.90 -2.82 -3.50
N LEU A 12 6.32 -2.85 -2.30
CA LEU A 12 5.44 -1.81 -1.79
C LEU A 12 6.27 -0.76 -1.05
N THR A 13 6.15 0.49 -1.47
CA THR A 13 6.83 1.64 -0.91
C THR A 13 5.84 2.67 -0.43
N GLY A 14 6.23 3.44 0.59
CA GLY A 14 5.43 4.51 1.16
C GLY A 14 6.35 5.62 1.59
N THR A 15 5.89 6.86 1.49
CA THR A 15 6.66 8.06 1.80
C THR A 15 6.02 8.85 2.94
N VAL A 16 6.84 9.68 3.58
CA VAL A 16 6.38 10.66 4.58
C VAL A 16 5.53 11.75 3.93
N SER A 17 5.71 12.02 2.62
CA SER A 17 4.87 12.94 1.85
C SER A 17 3.44 12.44 1.58
N GLY A 18 3.10 11.23 2.02
CA GLY A 18 1.78 10.65 1.79
C GLY A 18 1.63 10.06 0.39
N GLU A 19 2.67 9.42 -0.13
CA GLU A 19 2.60 8.67 -1.37
C GLU A 19 2.87 7.19 -1.11
N VAL A 20 2.06 6.33 -1.71
CA VAL A 20 2.24 4.87 -1.69
C VAL A 20 2.43 4.41 -3.13
N GLY A 21 3.36 3.50 -3.36
CA GLY A 21 3.61 2.99 -4.70
C GLY A 21 4.09 1.55 -4.72
N ILE A 22 3.99 0.96 -5.91
CA ILE A 22 4.50 -0.37 -6.20
C ILE A 22 5.54 -0.26 -7.29
N SER A 23 6.74 -0.77 -7.03
CA SER A 23 7.83 -0.90 -7.98
C SER A 23 8.16 -2.37 -8.24
N ASP A 24 8.69 -2.67 -9.44
CA ASP A 24 9.28 -3.97 -9.76
C ASP A 24 10.79 -3.79 -9.67
N SER A 25 11.48 -4.50 -8.77
CA SER A 25 12.91 -4.25 -8.52
C SER A 25 13.83 -4.60 -9.70
N ARG A 26 13.32 -5.32 -10.70
CA ARG A 26 14.06 -5.60 -11.95
C ARG A 26 13.97 -4.45 -12.95
N GLN A 27 13.01 -3.56 -12.76
CA GLN A 27 12.74 -2.45 -13.68
C GLN A 27 13.23 -1.17 -13.02
N PHE A 28 14.07 -0.43 -13.75
CA PHE A 28 14.60 0.85 -13.29
C PHE A 28 13.68 2.02 -13.68
N ASP A 29 12.41 1.76 -14.02
CA ASP A 29 11.45 2.75 -14.54
C ASP A 29 10.73 3.56 -13.45
N GLY A 30 11.08 3.33 -12.18
CA GLY A 30 10.48 4.02 -11.03
C GLY A 30 9.28 3.28 -10.44
N LEU A 31 8.34 4.04 -9.87
CA LEU A 31 7.10 3.47 -9.34
C LEU A 31 6.15 3.19 -10.50
N LYS A 32 5.99 1.91 -10.85
CA LYS A 32 5.02 1.47 -11.86
C LYS A 32 3.63 2.03 -11.62
N ARG A 33 3.23 2.09 -10.34
CA ARG A 33 1.93 2.62 -9.89
C ARG A 33 2.15 3.32 -8.55
N HIS A 34 1.55 4.50 -8.39
CA HIS A 34 1.59 5.26 -7.15
C HIS A 34 0.25 5.95 -6.88
N TRP A 35 -0.01 6.25 -5.62
CA TRP A 35 -1.25 6.82 -5.11
C TRP A 35 -0.92 7.78 -3.97
N ALA A 36 -1.63 8.92 -3.94
CA ALA A 36 -1.62 9.81 -2.79
C ALA A 36 -2.54 9.27 -1.69
N VAL A 37 -2.09 9.36 -0.45
CA VAL A 37 -2.85 9.12 0.78
C VAL A 37 -2.94 10.44 1.57
N SER A 38 -3.84 10.50 2.55
CA SER A 38 -4.13 11.77 3.24
C SER A 38 -3.02 12.25 4.17
N GLY A 39 -2.15 11.35 4.64
CA GLY A 39 -1.14 11.63 5.65
C GLY A 39 0.14 10.80 5.49
N GLU A 40 1.05 10.93 6.45
CA GLU A 40 2.35 10.25 6.47
C GLU A 40 2.17 8.74 6.54
N VAL A 41 2.85 7.99 5.66
CA VAL A 41 2.79 6.53 5.67
C VAL A 41 3.69 5.94 6.75
N GLU A 42 3.09 5.48 7.85
CA GLU A 42 3.82 4.86 8.96
C GLU A 42 4.06 3.36 8.73
N ARG A 43 3.11 2.66 8.10
CA ARG A 43 3.19 1.21 7.90
C ARG A 43 2.49 0.75 6.63
N LEU A 44 3.08 -0.28 6.01
CA LEU A 44 2.56 -0.96 4.82
C LEU A 44 2.49 -2.44 5.14
N LYS A 45 1.40 -3.10 4.72
CA LYS A 45 1.24 -4.54 4.91
C LYS A 45 0.47 -5.19 3.75
N TRP A 46 1.06 -6.15 3.04
CA TRP A 46 0.37 -7.01 2.09
C TRP A 46 -0.63 -7.90 2.82
N ASP A 47 -1.81 -8.11 2.21
CA ASP A 47 -2.78 -9.06 2.70
C ASP A 47 -2.28 -10.49 2.44
N HIS A 48 -2.16 -11.29 3.50
CA HIS A 48 -1.71 -12.67 3.43
C HIS A 48 -2.74 -13.59 2.76
N PHE A 49 -4.02 -13.21 2.72
CA PHE A 49 -5.09 -14.00 2.10
C PHE A 49 -5.32 -13.63 0.65
N ASN A 50 -5.05 -12.37 0.29
CA ASN A 50 -5.26 -11.87 -1.06
C ASN A 50 -4.02 -11.09 -1.55
N PRO A 51 -3.19 -11.68 -2.42
CA PRO A 51 -1.96 -11.03 -2.90
C PRO A 51 -2.23 -9.72 -3.65
N PHE A 52 -3.45 -9.51 -4.13
CA PHE A 52 -3.85 -8.29 -4.81
C PHE A 52 -4.28 -7.17 -3.86
N CYS A 53 -4.11 -7.33 -2.55
CA CYS A 53 -4.55 -6.36 -1.56
C CYS A 53 -3.43 -5.98 -0.59
N PHE A 54 -3.45 -4.73 -0.13
CA PHE A 54 -2.54 -4.25 0.91
C PHE A 54 -3.17 -3.17 1.78
N PHE A 55 -2.65 -3.04 2.99
CA PHE A 55 -3.01 -2.07 4.00
C PHE A 55 -1.97 -0.97 4.06
N VAL A 56 -2.43 0.26 4.27
CA VAL A 56 -1.60 1.43 4.51
C VAL A 56 -2.09 2.07 5.80
N VAL A 57 -1.19 2.16 6.78
CA VAL A 57 -1.42 2.93 8.00
C VAL A 57 -0.78 4.29 7.79
N THR A 58 -1.61 5.33 7.87
CA THR A 58 -1.19 6.71 7.96
C THR A 58 -1.49 7.29 9.33
N ASP A 59 -0.91 8.45 9.66
CA ASP A 59 -1.21 9.18 10.89
C ASP A 59 -2.71 9.52 11.02
N ASP A 60 -3.38 9.75 9.88
CA ASP A 60 -4.83 9.99 9.81
C ASP A 60 -5.70 8.72 9.96
N GLY A 61 -5.14 7.52 9.81
CA GLY A 61 -5.89 6.26 9.93
C GLY A 61 -5.43 5.12 9.01
N LEU A 62 -6.29 4.11 8.86
CA LEU A 62 -6.01 2.91 8.08
C LEU A 62 -6.77 2.92 6.74
N SER A 63 -6.05 2.74 5.64
CA SER A 63 -6.60 2.60 4.30
C SER A 63 -6.34 1.19 3.75
N PHE A 64 -7.32 0.64 3.02
CA PHE A 64 -7.21 -0.66 2.35
C PHE A 64 -7.27 -0.50 0.83
N PHE A 65 -6.30 -1.09 0.16
CA PHE A 65 -6.10 -0.94 -1.27
C PHE A 65 -6.12 -2.29 -1.98
N ARG A 66 -6.70 -2.31 -3.18
CA ARG A 66 -6.71 -3.46 -4.06
C ARG A 66 -6.08 -3.13 -5.41
N PHE A 67 -5.01 -3.84 -5.73
CA PHE A 67 -4.22 -3.75 -6.94
C PHE A 67 -4.58 -4.87 -7.92
N SER A 68 -5.44 -4.59 -8.89
CA SER A 68 -5.69 -5.48 -10.03
C SER A 68 -5.15 -4.85 -11.32
N GLY A 69 -4.60 -5.66 -12.22
CA GLY A 69 -3.84 -5.24 -13.40
C GLY A 69 -4.55 -4.30 -14.39
N LYS A 70 -5.86 -4.01 -14.21
CA LYS A 70 -6.61 -3.11 -15.10
C LYS A 70 -7.48 -2.05 -14.41
N ASN A 71 -7.81 -2.20 -13.13
CA ASN A 71 -8.65 -1.22 -12.42
C ASN A 71 -8.35 -1.25 -10.92
N PHE A 72 -8.31 -0.06 -10.32
CA PHE A 72 -8.05 0.16 -8.89
C PHE A 72 -9.31 0.71 -8.23
N LYS A 73 -9.68 0.14 -7.08
CA LYS A 73 -10.76 0.67 -6.24
C LYS A 73 -10.21 0.81 -4.82
N ILE A 74 -10.17 2.04 -4.36
CA ILE A 74 -9.88 2.37 -2.96
C ILE A 74 -11.09 1.93 -2.14
N CYS A 75 -10.88 1.01 -1.20
CA CYS A 75 -11.87 0.69 -0.19
C CYS A 75 -11.46 1.43 1.09
N ILE A 76 -11.84 2.71 1.19
CA ILE A 76 -11.73 3.44 2.46
C ILE A 76 -12.73 2.79 3.41
N PHE A 77 -12.22 2.10 4.43
CA PHE A 77 -13.01 1.86 5.62
C PHE A 77 -12.93 3.13 6.46
N PRO A 78 -14.06 3.75 6.85
CA PRO A 78 -14.02 4.91 7.74
C PRO A 78 -13.34 4.47 9.05
N SER A 79 -12.28 5.20 9.37
CA SER A 79 -11.38 5.09 10.52
C SER A 79 -11.90 4.22 11.68
N PHE A 80 -11.53 2.95 11.71
CA PHE A 80 -11.57 2.17 12.94
C PHE A 80 -10.28 2.48 13.70
N LYS A 81 -10.41 3.31 14.74
CA LYS A 81 -9.39 3.49 15.78
C LYS A 81 -9.09 2.13 16.41
N ILE A 82 -8.09 1.42 15.88
CA ILE A 82 -7.54 0.23 16.50
C ILE A 82 -6.05 0.49 16.67
N PHE A 83 -5.71 1.10 17.80
CA PHE A 83 -4.62 0.70 18.71
C PHE A 83 -4.58 1.70 19.89
N GLN A 84 -5.43 1.44 20.88
CA GLN A 84 -5.17 1.84 22.27
C GLN A 84 -5.31 0.58 23.12
N ARG A 85 -4.18 -0.06 23.40
CA ARG A 85 -3.86 -0.73 24.66
C ARG A 85 -2.38 -1.08 24.71
#